data_AF-A0A7K4CU69-F1
#
_entry.id   AF-A0A7K4CU69-F1
#
_cell.length_a   1.000
_cell.length_b   1.000
_cell.length_c   1.000
_cell.angle_alpha   90.00
_cell.angle_beta   90.00
_cell.angle_gamma   90.00
#
_symmetry.space_group_name_H-M   'P 1'
#
loop_
_entity.id
_entity.type
_entity.pdbx_description
1 polymer ?
#
loop_
_entity_poly.entity_id
_entity_poly.type
_entity_poly.pdbx_seq_one_letter_code
_entity_poly.pdbx_strand_id
1 'polypeptide(L)'
;MHVKTAPLALAFTLAIIITPVSVGSSWKGVRAQATIQVGFCNDLPLVDGQYLSAQLGLDPGIMISHIDPSDVAATILAGIHVLVLANPGLNATQVSAVATWVASGGSVLVVAGDNMVGQRIMLLGLGCIDASATVSTNFDEATIIATSHGDPAIAGIEWQTAPAIKAFMQVSSLSTSTASPLIASNMAGSPLFITKTLGTGRIAVFTPVYTALHNKNFQLWWYTPYFLFRAVSSLAGAASIPEFAGWEWAPVPNDLEKGLMVLLLASIAGLASMLVLVARRATRRPIRTNLLPIAGPGNALPDAKPLLKVTTVASTAMQPGPTGKARQDRIDQVDKWERIGMHRQINSFFYTMLTQFTINLPWLFLSIGVYSRYVQPFPMISGATSWIGTIIGNIFVILDMAMGASMSKFFAHHRVRDPLTALKHAQVYAWWQFSIAAGQSFIIVSLATFFQPASYIGAISYFTILASVTRIPGFYGVVGAAIDAMQRFDVKIKANAILGTILNNFVGWGLVLLFRHLYKDVPRFGEAFGAGVGMYIGGVVNGAINFCVFLAIYKKLGYYPGNLFRLDFGRVEFKEAFMFGFKLTIGNMWVALAAIIEVLLISVYVANYTEELAYYN
;
A
#
# COMPACT_ATOMS: atom_id res chain seq x y z
N MET A 1 -9.53 20.87 26.13
CA MET A 1 -9.90 19.45 25.97
C MET A 1 -8.59 18.69 25.85
N HIS A 2 -8.20 17.92 26.87
CA HIS A 2 -7.09 16.99 26.72
C HIS A 2 -7.56 15.84 25.84
N VAL A 3 -7.19 15.86 24.56
CA VAL A 3 -7.46 14.81 23.58
C VAL A 3 -6.58 13.60 23.93
N LYS A 4 -6.94 12.86 24.99
CA LYS A 4 -6.25 11.62 25.39
C LYS A 4 -6.83 10.37 24.70
N THR A 5 -7.98 10.47 24.05
CA THR A 5 -8.71 9.32 23.50
C THR A 5 -8.39 8.99 22.04
N ALA A 6 -7.96 9.97 21.23
CA ALA A 6 -7.58 9.74 19.83
C ALA A 6 -6.35 8.82 19.63
N PRO A 7 -5.26 8.89 20.43
CA PRO A 7 -4.10 8.02 20.22
C PRO A 7 -4.37 6.54 20.57
N LEU A 8 -5.34 6.25 21.43
CA LEU A 8 -5.65 4.89 21.88
C LEU A 8 -6.35 4.05 20.81
N ALA A 9 -7.21 4.67 20.01
CA ALA A 9 -7.89 3.97 18.90
C ALA A 9 -6.94 3.71 17.73
N LEU A 10 -6.04 4.65 17.44
CA LEU A 10 -5.00 4.44 16.43
C LEU A 10 -4.06 3.30 16.85
N ALA A 11 -3.68 3.25 18.12
CA ALA A 11 -2.87 2.16 18.68
C ALA A 11 -3.58 0.81 18.64
N PHE A 12 -4.90 0.76 18.82
CA PHE A 12 -5.67 -0.48 18.75
C PHE A 12 -5.85 -0.99 17.31
N THR A 13 -6.16 -0.09 16.36
CA THR A 13 -6.21 -0.42 14.92
C THR A 13 -4.84 -0.86 14.40
N LEU A 14 -3.78 -0.16 14.81
CA LEU A 14 -2.41 -0.55 14.50
C LEU A 14 -2.06 -1.88 15.16
N ALA A 15 -2.45 -2.16 16.41
CA ALA A 15 -2.17 -3.43 17.06
C ALA A 15 -2.77 -4.63 16.31
N ILE A 16 -4.04 -4.54 15.87
CA ILE A 16 -4.70 -5.60 15.09
C ILE A 16 -4.01 -5.86 13.74
N ILE A 17 -3.46 -4.81 13.12
CA ILE A 17 -2.79 -4.88 11.82
C ILE A 17 -1.31 -5.31 11.96
N ILE A 18 -0.64 -4.89 13.03
CA ILE A 18 0.81 -5.03 13.23
C ILE A 18 1.17 -6.36 13.87
N THR A 19 0.34 -6.91 14.76
CA THR A 19 0.65 -8.24 15.31
C THR A 19 0.33 -9.26 14.22
N PRO A 20 1.32 -9.97 13.65
CA PRO A 20 1.01 -11.22 12.97
C PRO A 20 0.32 -12.07 14.02
N VAL A 21 -1.00 -12.23 13.87
CA VAL A 21 -1.80 -13.07 14.75
C VAL A 21 -1.36 -14.50 14.42
N SER A 22 -0.23 -14.92 14.99
CA SER A 22 0.20 -16.32 15.06
C SER A 22 -0.63 -17.01 16.14
N VAL A 23 -1.95 -16.95 15.99
CA VAL A 23 -2.82 -17.75 16.83
C VAL A 23 -2.71 -19.16 16.27
N GLY A 24 -2.03 -20.02 17.02
CA GLY A 24 -2.04 -21.45 16.81
C GLY A 24 -3.49 -21.90 16.57
N SER A 25 -3.71 -22.46 15.39
CA SER A 25 -4.98 -22.91 14.85
C SER A 25 -5.61 -23.96 15.77
N SER A 26 -6.49 -23.55 16.68
CA SER A 26 -7.41 -24.46 17.38
C SER A 26 -8.89 -24.12 17.17
N TRP A 27 -9.19 -23.11 16.35
CA TRP A 27 -10.57 -22.77 16.01
C TRP A 27 -11.08 -23.63 14.86
N LYS A 28 -11.65 -24.78 15.27
CA LYS A 28 -12.67 -25.63 14.63
C LYS A 28 -12.81 -25.54 13.10
N GLY A 29 -12.44 -26.65 12.45
CA GLY A 29 -12.94 -27.00 11.12
C GLY A 29 -11.92 -27.55 10.16
N VAL A 30 -10.72 -27.95 10.60
CA VAL A 30 -9.75 -28.66 9.75
C VAL A 30 -10.43 -29.92 9.24
N ARG A 31 -10.98 -29.85 8.02
CA ARG A 31 -11.30 -31.04 7.25
C ARG A 31 -10.01 -31.83 7.23
N ALA A 32 -10.05 -33.09 7.65
CA ALA A 32 -8.91 -33.98 7.57
C ALA A 32 -8.52 -34.12 6.09
N GLN A 33 -7.70 -33.19 5.59
CA GLN A 33 -7.01 -33.35 4.33
C GLN A 33 -5.96 -34.42 4.57
N ALA A 34 -5.85 -35.35 3.61
CA ALA A 34 -4.80 -36.34 3.63
C ALA A 34 -3.45 -35.63 3.70
N THR A 35 -2.65 -35.95 4.71
CA THR A 35 -1.34 -35.35 4.90
C THR A 35 -0.42 -35.76 3.74
N ILE A 36 0.10 -34.77 3.02
CA ILE A 36 1.01 -34.97 1.90
C ILE A 36 2.44 -35.05 2.46
N GLN A 37 3.05 -36.24 2.42
CA GLN A 37 4.46 -36.43 2.71
C GLN A 37 5.30 -35.94 1.54
N VAL A 38 6.14 -34.94 1.80
CA VAL A 38 7.05 -34.33 0.83
C VAL A 38 8.49 -34.61 1.23
N GLY A 39 9.24 -35.25 0.34
CA GLY A 39 10.70 -35.32 0.45
C GLY A 39 11.31 -34.05 -0.13
N PHE A 40 12.12 -33.32 0.62
CA PHE A 40 12.78 -32.11 0.14
C PHE A 40 14.29 -32.29 0.09
N CYS A 41 14.83 -32.31 -1.13
CA CYS A 41 16.26 -32.39 -1.42
C CYS A 41 16.70 -31.05 -1.99
N ASN A 42 17.63 -30.38 -1.33
CA ASN A 42 17.96 -28.99 -1.63
C ASN A 42 19.45 -28.71 -1.65
N ASP A 43 19.94 -28.27 -2.81
CA ASP A 43 21.29 -27.76 -3.04
C ASP A 43 21.27 -26.28 -3.48
N LEU A 44 20.17 -25.55 -3.21
CA LEU A 44 20.16 -24.09 -3.33
C LEU A 44 21.04 -23.45 -2.23
N PRO A 45 21.49 -22.19 -2.42
CA PRO A 45 22.09 -21.40 -1.34
C PRO A 45 21.24 -21.49 -0.06
N LEU A 46 21.89 -21.58 1.11
CA LEU A 46 21.23 -21.92 2.39
C LEU A 46 19.97 -21.08 2.66
N VAL A 47 20.06 -19.75 2.44
CA VAL A 47 18.93 -18.83 2.67
C VAL A 47 17.77 -19.10 1.72
N ASP A 48 18.05 -19.33 0.44
CA ASP A 48 17.03 -19.60 -0.58
C ASP A 48 16.35 -20.96 -0.34
N GLY A 49 17.14 -21.98 0.01
CA GLY A 49 16.63 -23.31 0.32
C GLY A 49 15.76 -23.35 1.57
N GLN A 50 16.18 -22.67 2.65
CA GLN A 50 15.37 -22.51 3.86
C GLN A 50 14.07 -21.75 3.56
N TYR A 51 14.14 -20.70 2.75
CA TYR A 51 12.96 -19.92 2.38
C TYR A 51 11.97 -20.73 1.54
N LEU A 52 12.46 -21.48 0.53
CA LEU A 52 11.62 -22.39 -0.27
C LEU A 52 10.96 -23.46 0.60
N SER A 53 11.72 -24.09 1.50
CA SER A 53 11.21 -25.08 2.45
C SER A 53 10.15 -24.48 3.36
N ALA A 54 10.37 -23.25 3.85
CA ALA A 54 9.42 -22.57 4.72
C ALA A 54 8.12 -22.20 3.98
N GLN A 55 8.20 -21.84 2.70
CA GLN A 55 7.01 -21.60 1.86
C GLN A 55 6.22 -22.88 1.57
N LEU A 56 6.92 -23.98 1.26
CA LEU A 56 6.31 -25.29 1.05
C LEU A 56 5.62 -25.81 2.32
N GLY A 57 6.23 -25.55 3.48
CA GLY A 57 5.75 -26.00 4.80
C GLY A 57 4.79 -25.04 5.48
N LEU A 58 4.26 -24.03 4.78
CA LEU A 58 3.27 -23.11 5.34
C LEU A 58 1.98 -23.84 5.72
N ASP A 59 1.55 -24.79 4.90
CA ASP A 59 0.34 -25.56 5.13
C ASP A 59 0.65 -26.80 5.98
N PRO A 60 0.03 -26.98 7.18
CA PRO A 60 0.22 -28.16 8.01
C PRO A 60 -0.19 -29.48 7.33
N GLY A 61 -0.98 -29.43 6.26
CA GLY A 61 -1.29 -30.58 5.42
C GLY A 61 -0.08 -31.11 4.65
N ILE A 62 1.02 -30.35 4.55
CA ILE A 62 2.26 -30.73 3.89
C ILE A 62 3.33 -31.01 4.96
N MET A 63 3.76 -32.27 5.06
CA MET A 63 4.82 -32.69 5.96
C MET A 63 6.13 -32.82 5.19
N ILE A 64 7.11 -31.97 5.51
CA ILE A 64 8.40 -31.95 4.83
C ILE A 64 9.40 -32.83 5.58
N SER A 65 9.96 -33.80 4.87
CA SER A 65 11.11 -34.61 5.29
C SER A 65 12.32 -34.18 4.48
N HIS A 66 13.33 -33.61 5.13
CA HIS A 66 14.57 -33.23 4.47
C HIS A 66 15.38 -34.48 4.13
N ILE A 67 15.80 -34.60 2.87
CA ILE A 67 16.59 -35.72 2.36
C ILE A 67 17.92 -35.19 1.88
N ASP A 68 19.00 -35.83 2.33
CA ASP A 68 20.33 -35.58 1.79
C ASP A 68 20.39 -36.09 0.33
N PRO A 69 20.93 -35.31 -0.63
CA PRO A 69 21.08 -35.77 -2.00
C PRO A 69 21.77 -37.13 -2.13
N SER A 70 22.69 -37.47 -1.22
CA SER A 70 23.40 -38.75 -1.21
C SER A 70 22.51 -39.95 -0.84
N ASP A 71 21.43 -39.72 -0.09
CA ASP A 71 20.53 -40.73 0.47
C ASP A 71 19.31 -41.02 -0.42
N VAL A 72 19.22 -40.43 -1.62
CA VAL A 72 18.08 -40.66 -2.54
C VAL A 72 18.09 -42.11 -3.05
N ALA A 73 17.40 -42.99 -2.32
CA ALA A 73 17.27 -44.41 -2.57
C ALA A 73 15.80 -44.88 -2.48
N ALA A 74 15.48 -46.00 -3.12
CA ALA A 74 14.12 -46.51 -3.23
C ALA A 74 13.41 -46.74 -1.88
N THR A 75 14.16 -47.07 -0.83
CA THR A 75 13.62 -47.31 0.53
C THR A 75 13.07 -46.04 1.18
N ILE A 76 13.75 -44.90 1.00
CA ILE A 76 13.30 -43.60 1.53
C ILE A 76 12.11 -43.07 0.72
N LEU A 77 12.14 -43.27 -0.60
CA LEU A 77 11.08 -42.81 -1.51
C LEU A 77 9.73 -43.51 -1.31
N ALA A 78 9.70 -44.71 -0.72
CA ALA A 78 8.46 -45.47 -0.51
C ALA A 78 7.45 -44.80 0.44
N GLY A 79 7.91 -43.90 1.33
CA GLY A 79 7.06 -43.18 2.28
C GLY A 79 6.63 -41.78 1.84
N ILE A 80 6.98 -41.37 0.61
CA ILE A 80 6.83 -39.99 0.13
C ILE A 80 5.84 -39.96 -1.03
N HIS A 81 4.96 -38.95 -1.05
CA HIS A 81 4.04 -38.73 -2.17
C HIS A 81 4.69 -37.86 -3.25
N VAL A 82 5.41 -36.81 -2.85
CA VAL A 82 6.07 -35.87 -3.77
C VAL A 82 7.51 -35.62 -3.35
N LEU A 83 8.43 -35.80 -4.28
CA LEU A 83 9.84 -35.43 -4.11
C LEU A 83 10.08 -34.05 -4.72
N VAL A 84 10.47 -33.07 -3.90
CA VAL A 84 10.87 -31.74 -4.34
C VAL A 84 12.39 -31.70 -4.44
N LEU A 85 12.86 -31.43 -5.64
CA LEU A 85 14.26 -31.41 -6.06
C LEU A 85 14.66 -29.97 -6.37
N ALA A 86 15.27 -29.29 -5.40
CA ALA A 86 15.71 -27.90 -5.55
C ALA A 86 17.21 -27.83 -5.89
N ASN A 87 17.50 -27.57 -7.17
CA ASN A 87 18.86 -27.50 -7.73
C ASN A 87 19.76 -28.74 -7.47
N PRO A 88 19.25 -29.99 -7.40
CA PRO A 88 20.03 -31.05 -6.80
C PRO A 88 21.17 -31.54 -7.72
N GLY A 89 22.31 -31.85 -7.12
CA GLY A 89 23.47 -32.44 -7.78
C GLY A 89 23.40 -33.98 -7.88
N LEU A 90 22.27 -34.55 -8.28
CA LEU A 90 22.10 -36.02 -8.33
C LEU A 90 22.98 -36.66 -9.41
N ASN A 91 23.57 -37.81 -9.09
CA ASN A 91 24.30 -38.63 -10.06
C ASN A 91 23.35 -39.52 -10.90
N ALA A 92 23.88 -40.15 -11.96
CA ALA A 92 23.06 -40.96 -12.88
C ALA A 92 22.32 -42.13 -12.20
N THR A 93 22.92 -42.76 -11.19
CA THR A 93 22.30 -43.86 -10.44
C THR A 93 21.10 -43.37 -9.63
N GLN A 94 21.23 -42.23 -8.96
CA GLN A 94 20.16 -41.60 -8.19
C GLN A 94 19.03 -41.11 -9.10
N VAL A 95 19.37 -40.47 -10.22
CA VAL A 95 18.37 -40.05 -11.21
C VAL A 95 17.60 -41.27 -11.76
N SER A 96 18.28 -42.38 -12.02
CA SER A 96 17.61 -43.63 -12.43
C SER A 96 16.67 -44.16 -11.34
N ALA A 97 17.07 -44.09 -10.06
CA ALA A 97 16.21 -44.52 -8.95
C ALA A 97 14.95 -43.64 -8.83
N VAL A 98 15.10 -42.32 -8.96
CA VAL A 98 13.97 -41.38 -9.00
C VAL A 98 13.07 -41.67 -10.20
N ALA A 99 13.63 -41.88 -11.39
CA ALA A 99 12.86 -42.19 -12.58
C ALA A 99 12.05 -43.49 -12.44
N THR A 100 12.63 -44.55 -11.87
CA THR A 100 11.93 -45.80 -11.57
C THR A 100 10.81 -45.60 -10.55
N TRP A 101 11.06 -44.82 -9.49
CA TRP A 101 10.05 -44.50 -8.48
C TRP A 101 8.89 -43.68 -9.07
N VAL A 102 9.18 -42.65 -9.86
CA VAL A 102 8.16 -41.87 -10.57
C VAL A 102 7.35 -42.78 -11.51
N ALA A 103 8.01 -43.64 -12.28
CA ALA A 103 7.32 -44.59 -13.17
C ALA A 103 6.34 -45.52 -12.43
N SER A 104 6.61 -45.81 -11.14
CA SER A 104 5.74 -46.63 -10.27
C SER A 104 4.58 -45.86 -9.62
N GLY A 105 4.52 -44.53 -9.77
CA GLY A 105 3.43 -43.69 -9.27
C GLY A 105 3.87 -42.54 -8.37
N GLY A 106 5.17 -42.42 -8.09
CA GLY A 106 5.73 -41.27 -7.39
C GLY A 106 5.63 -39.99 -8.23
N SER A 107 5.67 -38.83 -7.57
CA SER A 107 5.66 -37.55 -8.26
C SER A 107 6.87 -36.69 -7.89
N VAL A 108 7.41 -35.93 -8.84
CA VAL A 108 8.58 -35.07 -8.61
C VAL A 108 8.31 -33.63 -9.05
N LEU A 109 8.71 -32.68 -8.22
CA LEU A 109 8.77 -31.26 -8.54
C LEU A 109 10.24 -30.85 -8.60
N VAL A 110 10.71 -30.47 -9.78
CA VAL A 110 12.04 -29.91 -9.97
C VAL A 110 11.96 -28.38 -9.90
N VAL A 111 12.79 -27.78 -9.05
CA VAL A 111 12.98 -26.33 -8.96
C VAL A 111 14.41 -26.01 -9.43
N ALA A 112 14.52 -25.25 -10.51
CA ALA A 112 15.81 -24.88 -11.09
C ALA A 112 16.62 -23.98 -10.14
N GLY A 113 17.93 -24.21 -10.08
CA GLY A 113 18.92 -23.30 -9.52
C GLY A 113 20.06 -23.05 -10.50
N ASP A 114 21.27 -22.81 -10.00
CA ASP A 114 22.41 -22.41 -10.85
C ASP A 114 23.19 -23.60 -11.45
N ASN A 115 22.91 -24.85 -11.04
CA ASN A 115 23.63 -26.04 -11.52
C ASN A 115 23.03 -26.61 -12.82
N MET A 116 23.28 -25.95 -13.96
CA MET A 116 22.72 -26.36 -15.26
C MET A 116 23.21 -27.74 -15.74
N VAL A 117 24.42 -28.16 -15.37
CA VAL A 117 24.96 -29.49 -15.73
C VAL A 117 24.21 -30.60 -15.01
N GLY A 118 24.04 -30.47 -13.69
CA GLY A 118 23.24 -31.41 -12.89
C GLY A 118 21.78 -31.44 -13.35
N GLN A 119 21.19 -30.28 -13.61
CA GLN A 119 19.82 -30.19 -14.11
C GLN A 119 19.66 -30.86 -15.48
N ARG A 120 20.62 -30.72 -16.39
CA ARG A 120 20.59 -31.45 -17.67
C ARG A 120 20.60 -32.95 -17.47
N ILE A 121 21.47 -33.47 -16.62
CA ILE A 121 21.58 -34.92 -16.35
C ILE A 121 20.26 -35.45 -15.79
N MET A 122 19.69 -34.74 -14.81
CA MET A 122 18.42 -35.09 -14.20
C MET A 122 17.25 -35.03 -15.19
N LEU A 123 17.10 -33.93 -15.94
CA LEU A 123 16.02 -33.78 -16.93
C LEU A 123 16.11 -34.82 -18.04
N LEU A 124 17.32 -35.17 -18.48
CA LEU A 124 17.54 -36.21 -19.48
C LEU A 124 17.16 -37.59 -18.92
N GLY A 125 17.57 -37.91 -17.69
CA GLY A 125 17.23 -39.19 -17.06
C GLY A 125 15.74 -39.35 -16.73
N LEU A 126 15.03 -38.24 -16.48
CA LEU A 126 13.56 -38.18 -16.38
C LEU A 126 12.86 -38.17 -17.75
N GLY A 127 13.64 -38.09 -18.84
CA GLY A 127 13.18 -38.01 -20.22
C GLY A 127 12.41 -36.73 -20.55
N CYS A 128 12.57 -35.65 -19.79
CA CYS A 128 11.91 -34.37 -20.05
C CYS A 128 12.45 -33.68 -21.31
N ILE A 129 13.70 -33.97 -21.66
CA ILE A 129 14.44 -33.36 -22.76
C ILE A 129 15.09 -34.43 -23.62
N ASP A 130 15.39 -34.10 -24.88
CA ASP A 130 16.06 -35.02 -25.80
C ASP A 130 17.56 -35.14 -25.49
N ALA A 131 18.21 -36.21 -25.94
CA ALA A 131 19.65 -36.42 -25.72
C ALA A 131 20.54 -35.31 -26.32
N SER A 132 20.09 -34.70 -27.42
CA SER A 132 20.74 -33.56 -28.08
C SER A 132 20.41 -32.20 -27.43
N ALA A 133 19.48 -32.16 -26.47
CA ALA A 133 19.06 -30.92 -25.85
C ALA A 133 20.21 -30.30 -25.03
N THR A 134 20.36 -28.98 -25.20
CA THR A 134 21.22 -28.15 -24.37
C THR A 134 20.39 -27.49 -23.29
N VAL A 135 21.02 -27.28 -22.13
CA VAL A 135 20.45 -26.59 -20.98
C VAL A 135 21.40 -25.46 -20.62
N SER A 136 20.90 -24.23 -20.60
CA SER A 136 21.68 -23.04 -20.29
C SER A 136 20.85 -22.05 -19.47
N THR A 137 21.52 -21.20 -18.70
CA THR A 137 20.83 -20.08 -18.05
C THR A 137 20.60 -18.97 -19.07
N ASN A 138 19.37 -18.50 -19.17
CA ASN A 138 19.01 -17.29 -19.87
C ASN A 138 18.82 -16.15 -18.84
N PHE A 139 19.37 -14.97 -19.13
CA PHE A 139 19.31 -13.78 -18.28
C PHE A 139 18.48 -12.63 -18.87
N ASP A 140 17.83 -12.88 -20.01
CA ASP A 140 16.88 -11.96 -20.61
C ASP A 140 15.61 -11.97 -19.75
N GLU A 141 15.13 -10.76 -19.42
CA GLU A 141 13.94 -10.59 -18.60
C GLU A 141 12.70 -11.14 -19.31
N ALA A 142 12.03 -12.11 -18.69
CA ALA A 142 10.87 -12.79 -19.23
C ALA A 142 9.62 -12.48 -18.41
N THR A 143 8.54 -12.05 -19.06
CA THR A 143 7.24 -11.96 -18.40
C THR A 143 6.50 -13.29 -18.48
N ILE A 144 5.73 -13.58 -17.44
CA ILE A 144 5.07 -14.86 -17.26
C ILE A 144 3.71 -14.86 -17.96
N ILE A 145 3.47 -15.84 -18.84
CA ILE A 145 2.17 -16.04 -19.49
C ILE A 145 1.70 -17.47 -19.20
N ALA A 146 0.50 -17.61 -18.63
CA ALA A 146 -0.15 -18.90 -18.48
C ALA A 146 -0.68 -19.39 -19.84
N THR A 147 -0.32 -20.60 -20.23
CA THR A 147 -0.78 -21.23 -21.48
C THR A 147 -2.02 -22.12 -21.25
N SER A 148 -2.26 -22.56 -20.01
CA SER A 148 -3.38 -23.44 -19.65
C SER A 148 -4.01 -23.05 -18.31
N HIS A 149 -5.03 -22.20 -18.32
CA HIS A 149 -5.70 -21.73 -17.10
C HIS A 149 -6.47 -22.81 -16.33
N GLY A 150 -6.73 -23.97 -16.94
CA GLY A 150 -7.51 -25.06 -16.34
C GLY A 150 -6.70 -26.09 -15.55
N ASP A 151 -5.36 -26.07 -15.61
CA ASP A 151 -4.55 -27.06 -14.91
C ASP A 151 -4.60 -26.84 -13.38
N PRO A 152 -4.87 -27.87 -12.56
CA PRO A 152 -4.97 -27.73 -11.11
C PRO A 152 -3.73 -27.15 -10.42
N ALA A 153 -2.54 -27.25 -11.02
CA ALA A 153 -1.30 -26.71 -10.47
C ALA A 153 -1.21 -25.18 -10.58
N ILE A 154 -1.83 -24.58 -11.59
CA ILE A 154 -1.69 -23.14 -11.89
C ILE A 154 -3.02 -22.36 -11.89
N ALA A 155 -4.15 -23.07 -11.80
CA ALA A 155 -5.47 -22.46 -11.72
C ALA A 155 -5.60 -21.53 -10.49
N GLY A 156 -6.47 -20.52 -10.60
CA GLY A 156 -6.77 -19.58 -9.50
C GLY A 156 -5.60 -18.72 -9.05
N ILE A 157 -4.56 -18.58 -9.88
CA ILE A 157 -3.43 -17.66 -9.69
C ILE A 157 -3.56 -16.54 -10.73
N GLU A 158 -3.44 -15.28 -10.29
CA GLU A 158 -3.45 -14.14 -11.18
C GLU A 158 -2.04 -13.86 -11.73
N TRP A 159 -1.67 -14.58 -12.79
CA TRP A 159 -0.36 -14.52 -13.42
C TRP A 159 -0.02 -13.14 -14.01
N GLN A 160 -1.01 -12.28 -14.28
CA GLN A 160 -0.75 -10.90 -14.74
C GLN A 160 -0.08 -10.04 -13.66
N THR A 161 -0.13 -10.45 -12.38
CA THR A 161 0.59 -9.81 -11.28
C THR A 161 1.98 -10.40 -11.02
N ALA A 162 2.37 -11.44 -11.76
CA ALA A 162 3.64 -12.09 -11.52
C ALA A 162 4.79 -11.17 -11.95
N PRO A 163 5.82 -10.99 -11.10
CA PRO A 163 6.98 -10.20 -11.45
C PRO A 163 7.74 -10.86 -12.59
N ALA A 164 8.52 -10.06 -13.31
CA ALA A 164 9.35 -10.60 -14.38
C ALA A 164 10.45 -11.52 -13.83
N ILE A 165 10.75 -12.56 -14.59
CA ILE A 165 11.80 -13.53 -14.30
C ILE A 165 13.09 -13.04 -14.97
N LYS A 166 14.12 -12.77 -14.18
CA LYS A 166 15.42 -12.26 -14.65
C LYS A 166 16.41 -13.36 -15.00
N ALA A 167 16.21 -14.58 -14.48
CA ALA A 167 17.00 -15.73 -14.87
C ALA A 167 16.17 -17.01 -14.88
N PHE A 168 16.29 -17.80 -15.93
CA PHE A 168 15.62 -19.10 -16.03
C PHE A 168 16.45 -20.10 -16.82
N MET A 169 16.22 -21.38 -16.54
CA MET A 169 16.78 -22.48 -17.30
C MET A 169 16.10 -22.57 -18.67
N GLN A 170 16.85 -22.29 -19.73
CA GLN A 170 16.42 -22.48 -21.10
C GLN A 170 16.82 -23.86 -21.59
N VAL A 171 15.88 -24.54 -22.25
CA VAL A 171 16.06 -25.87 -22.83
C VAL A 171 15.83 -25.76 -24.34
N SER A 172 16.78 -26.26 -25.15
CA SER A 172 16.71 -26.13 -26.61
C SER A 172 15.64 -26.99 -27.27
N SER A 173 15.35 -28.18 -26.73
CA SER A 173 14.27 -29.05 -27.19
C SER A 173 13.64 -29.81 -26.03
N LEU A 174 12.31 -29.73 -25.94
CA LEU A 174 11.51 -30.55 -25.04
C LEU A 174 11.12 -31.85 -25.74
N SER A 175 10.97 -32.93 -24.97
CA SER A 175 10.40 -34.17 -25.50
C SER A 175 8.89 -33.96 -25.78
N THR A 176 8.57 -33.60 -27.02
CA THR A 176 7.26 -33.07 -27.45
C THR A 176 6.10 -34.08 -27.36
N SER A 177 6.37 -35.37 -27.16
CA SER A 177 5.33 -36.40 -27.07
C SER A 177 4.65 -36.47 -25.70
N THR A 178 5.22 -35.87 -24.66
CA THR A 178 4.75 -36.08 -23.26
C THR A 178 4.90 -34.87 -22.32
N ALA A 179 5.66 -33.84 -22.69
CA ALA A 179 5.83 -32.63 -21.88
C ALA A 179 4.93 -31.48 -22.38
N SER A 180 4.05 -30.96 -21.52
CA SER A 180 3.20 -29.82 -21.82
C SER A 180 3.66 -28.57 -21.03
N PRO A 181 3.93 -27.44 -21.71
CA PRO A 181 4.15 -26.18 -21.01
C PRO A 181 2.83 -25.65 -20.47
N LEU A 182 2.75 -25.40 -19.16
CA LEU A 182 1.63 -24.75 -18.50
C LEU A 182 1.83 -23.25 -18.36
N ILE A 183 3.09 -22.83 -18.32
CA ILE A 183 3.51 -21.43 -18.24
C ILE A 183 4.69 -21.26 -19.20
N ALA A 184 4.69 -20.19 -19.97
CA ALA A 184 5.75 -19.83 -20.89
C ALA A 184 6.18 -18.37 -20.72
N SER A 185 7.38 -18.05 -21.19
CA SER A 185 7.85 -16.69 -21.35
C SER A 185 7.18 -16.03 -22.55
N ASN A 186 6.89 -14.74 -22.44
CA ASN A 186 6.49 -13.92 -23.59
C ASN A 186 7.56 -13.90 -24.70
N MET A 187 8.84 -13.96 -24.33
CA MET A 187 9.96 -14.00 -25.26
C MET A 187 10.20 -15.43 -25.74
N ALA A 188 9.94 -15.67 -27.02
CA ALA A 188 10.15 -16.95 -27.73
C ALA A 188 9.39 -18.18 -27.20
N GLY A 189 8.43 -18.00 -26.26
CA GLY A 189 7.60 -19.09 -25.75
C GLY A 189 8.38 -20.14 -24.95
N SER A 190 9.54 -19.76 -24.37
CA SER A 190 10.34 -20.70 -23.58
C SER A 190 9.53 -21.17 -22.36
N PRO A 191 9.52 -22.47 -22.06
CA PRO A 191 8.69 -23.01 -21.00
C PRO A 191 9.23 -22.60 -19.62
N LEU A 192 8.37 -21.99 -18.80
CA LEU A 192 8.68 -21.60 -17.41
C LEU A 192 8.19 -22.63 -16.39
N PHE A 193 7.09 -23.31 -16.71
CA PHE A 193 6.58 -24.42 -15.92
C PHE A 193 6.06 -25.52 -16.84
N ILE A 194 6.65 -26.72 -16.71
CA ILE A 194 6.38 -27.87 -17.56
C ILE A 194 5.79 -28.97 -16.71
N THR A 195 4.82 -29.71 -17.24
CA THR A 195 4.40 -30.98 -16.66
C THR A 195 4.58 -32.12 -17.65
N LYS A 196 4.88 -33.30 -17.14
CA LYS A 196 5.05 -34.54 -17.90
C LYS A 196 4.54 -35.72 -17.08
N THR A 197 3.98 -36.71 -17.74
CA THR A 197 3.70 -38.02 -17.13
C THR A 197 4.81 -39.02 -17.47
N LEU A 198 5.17 -39.85 -16.49
CA LEU A 198 6.12 -40.94 -16.68
C LEU A 198 5.57 -42.17 -15.94
N GLY A 199 5.17 -43.19 -16.69
CA GLY A 199 4.43 -44.33 -16.13
C GLY A 199 3.11 -43.86 -15.51
N THR A 200 2.88 -44.20 -14.23
CA THR A 200 1.73 -43.72 -13.46
C THR A 200 2.00 -42.42 -12.68
N GLY A 201 3.25 -41.96 -12.63
CA GLY A 201 3.67 -40.77 -11.90
C GLY A 201 3.66 -39.48 -12.73
N ARG A 202 3.89 -38.36 -12.03
CA ARG A 202 3.91 -37.02 -12.63
C ARG A 202 5.21 -36.28 -12.31
N ILE A 203 5.69 -35.54 -13.29
CA ILE A 203 6.89 -34.70 -13.21
C ILE A 203 6.44 -33.27 -13.48
N ALA A 204 6.84 -32.33 -12.62
CA ALA A 204 6.77 -30.91 -12.91
C ALA A 204 8.16 -30.28 -12.85
N VAL A 205 8.44 -29.37 -13.76
CA VAL A 205 9.72 -28.66 -13.82
C VAL A 205 9.44 -27.16 -13.81
N PHE A 206 9.91 -26.48 -12.78
CA PHE A 206 9.92 -25.03 -12.64
C PHE A 206 11.29 -24.52 -13.06
N THR A 207 11.36 -23.87 -14.22
CA THR A 207 12.62 -23.45 -14.84
C THR A 207 13.18 -22.10 -14.38
N PRO A 208 12.41 -21.15 -13.79
CA PRO A 208 13.00 -19.97 -13.18
C PRO A 208 14.01 -20.34 -12.09
N VAL A 209 15.17 -19.69 -12.12
CA VAL A 209 16.24 -19.92 -11.15
C VAL A 209 15.78 -19.39 -9.79
N TYR A 210 15.50 -20.28 -8.84
CA TYR A 210 14.94 -19.90 -7.53
C TYR A 210 16.05 -19.41 -6.58
N THR A 211 16.67 -18.28 -6.90
CA THR A 211 17.67 -17.63 -6.03
C THR A 211 17.38 -16.15 -5.85
N ALA A 212 17.64 -15.61 -4.66
CA ALA A 212 17.44 -14.20 -4.36
C ALA A 212 18.34 -13.27 -5.20
N LEU A 213 19.44 -13.79 -5.75
CA LEU A 213 20.31 -13.04 -6.64
C LEU A 213 19.59 -12.63 -7.93
N HIS A 214 18.79 -13.54 -8.50
CA HIS A 214 18.16 -13.33 -9.80
C HIS A 214 16.66 -13.02 -9.67
N ASN A 215 15.91 -13.82 -8.91
CA ASN A 215 14.45 -13.81 -8.90
C ASN A 215 13.84 -13.55 -7.51
N LYS A 216 14.47 -12.69 -6.69
CA LYS A 216 13.94 -12.32 -5.36
C LYS A 216 12.50 -11.79 -5.41
N ASN A 217 12.14 -11.01 -6.43
CA ASN A 217 10.77 -10.49 -6.57
C ASN A 217 9.75 -11.63 -6.71
N PHE A 218 10.08 -12.68 -7.47
CA PHE A 218 9.23 -13.85 -7.59
C PHE A 218 9.15 -14.63 -6.27
N GLN A 219 10.26 -14.82 -5.54
CA GLN A 219 10.21 -15.46 -4.21
C GLN A 219 9.28 -14.71 -3.23
N LEU A 220 9.25 -13.38 -3.32
CA LEU A 220 8.44 -12.49 -2.48
C LEU A 220 7.03 -12.21 -3.04
N TRP A 221 6.69 -12.76 -4.20
CA TRP A 221 5.38 -12.59 -4.79
C TRP A 221 4.31 -13.30 -3.96
N TRP A 222 3.20 -12.63 -3.71
CA TRP A 222 2.13 -13.09 -2.81
C TRP A 222 1.46 -14.40 -3.27
N TYR A 223 1.56 -14.76 -4.55
CA TYR A 223 1.06 -16.04 -5.05
C TYR A 223 2.09 -17.15 -5.01
N THR A 224 3.39 -16.87 -4.79
CA THR A 224 4.45 -17.90 -4.85
C THR A 224 4.24 -19.03 -3.84
N PRO A 225 3.94 -18.77 -2.55
CA PRO A 225 3.68 -19.88 -1.62
C PRO A 225 2.46 -20.71 -2.02
N TYR A 226 1.41 -20.05 -2.53
CA TYR A 226 0.20 -20.73 -3.00
C TYR A 226 0.46 -21.55 -4.26
N PHE A 227 1.25 -21.03 -5.21
CA PHE A 227 1.69 -21.75 -6.39
C PHE A 227 2.43 -23.04 -6.02
N LEU A 228 3.38 -22.95 -5.09
CA LEU A 228 4.13 -24.12 -4.60
C LEU A 228 3.19 -25.14 -3.95
N PHE A 229 2.27 -24.68 -3.09
CA PHE A 229 1.25 -25.53 -2.48
C PHE A 229 0.37 -26.22 -3.52
N ARG A 230 -0.14 -25.50 -4.53
CA ARG A 230 -0.96 -26.07 -5.61
C ARG A 230 -0.18 -27.06 -6.46
N ALA A 231 1.07 -26.73 -6.81
CA ALA A 231 1.94 -27.60 -7.59
C ALA A 231 2.16 -28.94 -6.88
N VAL A 232 2.55 -28.91 -5.61
CA VAL A 232 2.74 -30.12 -4.80
C VAL A 232 1.42 -30.88 -4.61
N SER A 233 0.32 -30.19 -4.30
CA SER A 233 -0.98 -30.84 -4.10
C SER A 233 -1.52 -31.50 -5.38
N SER A 234 -1.32 -30.86 -6.53
CA SER A 234 -1.66 -31.41 -7.85
C SER A 234 -0.81 -32.65 -8.19
N LEU A 235 0.49 -32.60 -7.88
CA LEU A 235 1.40 -33.72 -8.06
C LEU A 235 1.07 -34.91 -7.14
N ALA A 236 0.63 -34.64 -5.92
CA ALA A 236 0.17 -35.65 -4.98
C ALA A 236 -1.20 -36.26 -5.35
N GLY A 237 -1.88 -35.74 -6.38
CA GLY A 237 -3.20 -36.22 -6.80
C GLY A 237 -4.33 -35.82 -5.85
N ALA A 238 -4.19 -34.69 -5.14
CA ALA A 238 -5.23 -34.21 -4.22
C ALA A 238 -6.56 -33.99 -4.95
N ALA A 239 -7.64 -34.61 -4.43
CA ALA A 239 -8.96 -34.59 -5.05
C ALA A 239 -9.59 -33.18 -5.14
N SER A 240 -9.25 -32.30 -4.20
CA SER A 240 -9.70 -30.90 -4.20
C SER A 240 -8.62 -30.00 -3.62
N ILE A 241 -8.18 -29.02 -4.41
CA ILE A 241 -7.25 -27.98 -3.99
C ILE A 241 -8.08 -26.72 -3.71
N PRO A 242 -7.99 -26.12 -2.50
CA PRO A 242 -8.74 -24.91 -2.19
C PRO A 242 -8.36 -23.78 -3.16
N GLU A 243 -9.30 -22.90 -3.47
CA GLU A 243 -9.01 -21.64 -4.19
C GLU A 243 -8.17 -20.70 -3.32
N PHE A 244 -7.54 -19.69 -3.92
CA PHE A 244 -6.63 -18.78 -3.22
C PHE A 244 -7.31 -18.12 -2.01
N ALA A 245 -8.56 -17.66 -2.18
CA ALA A 245 -9.34 -17.05 -1.11
C ALA A 245 -9.72 -18.02 0.03
N GLY A 246 -9.79 -19.31 -0.29
CA GLY A 246 -10.15 -20.38 0.65
C GLY A 246 -8.95 -21.08 1.27
N TRP A 247 -7.74 -20.76 0.84
CA TRP A 247 -6.51 -21.28 1.42
C TRP A 247 -6.16 -20.49 2.68
N GLU A 248 -6.14 -21.16 3.84
CA GLU A 248 -5.95 -20.54 5.16
C GLU A 248 -4.63 -19.74 5.26
N TRP A 249 -3.63 -20.07 4.45
CA TRP A 249 -2.34 -19.39 4.46
C TRP A 249 -2.19 -18.32 3.39
N ALA A 250 -3.22 -18.09 2.56
CA ALA A 250 -3.19 -17.01 1.59
C ALA A 250 -3.07 -15.65 2.32
N PRO A 251 -2.36 -14.66 1.74
CA PRO A 251 -2.27 -13.30 2.28
C PRO A 251 -3.56 -12.52 2.00
N VAL A 252 -4.70 -13.06 2.41
CA VAL A 252 -6.03 -12.42 2.37
C VAL A 252 -6.70 -12.55 3.74
N PRO A 253 -7.72 -11.73 4.04
CA PRO A 253 -8.45 -11.85 5.30
C PRO A 253 -9.16 -13.21 5.44
N ASN A 254 -8.69 -14.04 6.37
CA ASN A 254 -9.31 -15.29 6.78
C ASN A 254 -10.49 -15.08 7.73
N ASP A 255 -11.25 -16.12 8.08
CA ASP A 255 -12.48 -15.97 8.87
C ASP A 255 -12.28 -15.29 10.24
N LEU A 256 -11.19 -15.59 10.94
CA LEU A 256 -10.84 -14.89 12.17
C LEU A 256 -10.50 -13.42 11.90
N GLU A 257 -9.71 -13.17 10.86
CA GLU A 257 -9.29 -11.82 10.45
C GLU A 257 -10.50 -11.01 9.98
N LYS A 258 -11.47 -11.61 9.28
CA LYS A 258 -12.78 -11.00 8.93
C LYS A 258 -13.53 -10.59 10.18
N GLY A 259 -13.56 -11.45 11.22
CA GLY A 259 -14.15 -11.10 12.52
C GLY A 259 -13.46 -9.90 13.18
N LEU A 260 -12.13 -9.85 13.14
CA LEU A 260 -11.35 -8.70 13.60
C LEU A 260 -11.63 -7.44 12.77
N MET A 261 -11.80 -7.56 11.45
CA MET A 261 -12.17 -6.43 10.58
C MET A 261 -13.58 -5.91 10.90
N VAL A 262 -14.54 -6.79 11.20
CA VAL A 262 -15.87 -6.37 11.67
C VAL A 262 -15.76 -5.61 13.00
N LEU A 263 -14.92 -6.09 13.93
CA LEU A 263 -14.67 -5.39 15.19
C LEU A 263 -13.99 -4.03 14.97
N LEU A 264 -13.05 -3.95 14.02
CA LEU A 264 -12.43 -2.69 13.60
C LEU A 264 -13.48 -1.72 13.04
N LEU A 265 -14.35 -2.18 12.14
CA LEU A 265 -15.44 -1.39 11.58
C LEU A 265 -16.41 -0.89 12.66
N ALA A 266 -16.80 -1.76 13.59
CA ALA A 266 -17.62 -1.39 14.73
C ALA A 266 -16.93 -0.36 15.63
N SER A 267 -15.61 -0.48 15.82
CA SER A 267 -14.80 0.47 16.60
C SER A 267 -14.74 1.85 15.92
N ILE A 268 -14.57 1.89 14.60
CA ILE A 268 -14.59 3.13 13.81
C ILE A 268 -15.96 3.80 13.93
N ALA A 269 -17.04 3.05 13.76
CA ALA A 269 -18.42 3.56 13.90
C ALA A 269 -18.72 4.06 15.32
N GLY A 270 -18.28 3.31 16.34
CA GLY A 270 -18.41 3.68 17.75
C GLY A 270 -17.64 4.96 18.08
N LEU A 271 -16.40 5.08 17.58
CA LEU A 271 -15.59 6.29 17.76
C LEU A 271 -16.21 7.49 17.04
N ALA A 272 -16.78 7.28 15.85
CA ALA A 272 -17.53 8.31 15.14
C ALA A 272 -18.75 8.81 15.90
N SER A 273 -19.53 7.89 16.45
CA SER A 273 -20.67 8.24 17.30
C SER A 273 -20.22 8.97 18.56
N MET A 274 -19.14 8.52 19.20
CA MET A 274 -18.58 9.18 20.37
C MET A 274 -18.14 10.62 20.06
N LEU A 275 -17.44 10.84 18.95
CA LEU A 275 -16.99 12.18 18.54
C LEU A 275 -18.18 13.11 18.27
N VAL A 276 -19.23 12.63 17.59
CA VAL A 276 -20.46 13.40 17.38
C VAL A 276 -21.12 13.78 18.71
N LEU A 277 -21.20 12.85 19.67
CA LEU A 277 -21.76 13.13 21.00
C LEU A 277 -20.93 14.17 21.76
N VAL A 278 -19.61 14.05 21.72
CA VAL A 278 -18.69 15.02 22.34
C VAL A 278 -18.83 16.40 21.70
N ALA A 279 -18.94 16.46 20.39
CA ALA A 279 -19.13 17.71 19.65
C ALA A 279 -20.47 18.37 19.96
N ARG A 280 -21.56 17.59 20.00
CA ARG A 280 -22.89 18.09 20.41
C ARG A 280 -22.88 18.63 21.84
N ARG A 281 -22.15 18.00 22.75
CA ARG A 281 -21.96 18.53 24.12
C ARG A 281 -21.17 19.84 24.11
N ALA A 282 -20.16 19.97 23.25
CA ALA A 282 -19.37 21.20 23.12
C ALA A 282 -20.19 22.37 22.53
N THR A 283 -21.10 22.10 21.59
CA THR A 283 -22.04 23.07 21.00
C THR A 283 -22.89 23.77 22.06
N ARG A 284 -23.19 23.12 23.20
CA ARG A 284 -23.98 23.72 24.30
C ARG A 284 -23.30 24.91 24.99
N ARG A 285 -21.99 25.09 24.83
CA ARG A 285 -21.25 26.23 25.39
C ARG A 285 -21.18 27.36 24.35
N PRO A 286 -21.25 28.65 24.72
CA PRO A 286 -21.13 29.73 23.74
C PRO A 286 -19.80 29.66 22.97
N ILE A 287 -19.82 30.06 21.69
CA ILE A 287 -18.62 30.17 20.86
C ILE A 287 -17.70 31.23 21.47
N ARG A 288 -16.40 30.95 21.53
CA ARG A 288 -15.42 31.95 21.97
C ARG A 288 -15.15 32.93 20.83
N THR A 289 -15.93 34.00 20.79
CA THR A 289 -15.90 35.06 19.77
C THR A 289 -14.61 35.86 19.78
N ASN A 290 -13.99 36.05 20.95
CA ASN A 290 -12.73 36.78 21.11
C ASN A 290 -11.51 36.10 20.45
N LEU A 291 -11.66 34.87 19.97
CA LEU A 291 -10.61 34.06 19.34
C LEU A 291 -10.98 33.68 17.89
N LEU A 292 -11.90 34.42 17.29
CA LEU A 292 -12.25 34.26 15.87
C LEU A 292 -11.15 34.86 14.99
N PRO A 293 -10.96 34.33 13.78
CA PRO A 293 -10.18 34.97 12.73
C PRO A 293 -10.88 36.25 12.24
N ILE A 294 -10.76 37.32 13.02
CA ILE A 294 -11.21 38.67 12.66
C ILE A 294 -10.17 39.28 11.71
N ALA A 295 -10.62 39.87 10.61
CA ALA A 295 -9.78 40.66 9.72
C ALA A 295 -9.61 42.08 10.28
N GLY A 296 -8.36 42.52 10.46
CA GLY A 296 -7.97 43.93 10.44
C GLY A 296 -7.81 44.64 11.81
N PRO A 297 -6.78 45.49 11.97
CA PRO A 297 -6.53 46.30 13.16
C PRO A 297 -7.51 47.48 13.19
N GLY A 298 -8.70 47.27 13.75
CA GLY A 298 -9.68 48.35 13.89
C GLY A 298 -10.62 48.16 15.07
N ASN A 299 -10.91 46.92 15.45
CA ASN A 299 -11.75 46.60 16.59
C ASN A 299 -10.99 45.72 17.58
N ALA A 300 -9.92 46.28 18.17
CA ALA A 300 -9.32 45.69 19.36
C ALA A 300 -10.24 45.98 20.56
N LEU A 301 -10.80 44.91 21.15
CA LEU A 301 -11.15 44.94 22.57
C LEU A 301 -9.86 45.17 23.41
N PRO A 302 -9.96 45.76 24.61
CA PRO A 302 -8.89 46.53 25.24
C PRO A 302 -7.64 45.80 25.76
N ASP A 303 -7.49 44.47 25.62
CA ASP A 303 -6.49 43.73 26.43
C ASP A 303 -5.55 42.78 25.66
N ALA A 304 -5.50 42.83 24.34
CA ALA A 304 -4.47 42.10 23.59
C ALA A 304 -3.17 42.91 23.56
N LYS A 305 -2.21 42.57 24.44
CA LYS A 305 -0.84 43.12 24.41
C LYS A 305 -0.29 43.08 22.97
N PRO A 306 -0.05 44.23 22.32
CA PRO A 306 0.44 44.26 20.97
C PRO A 306 1.91 43.82 20.98
N LEU A 307 2.22 42.72 20.26
CA LEU A 307 3.61 42.29 19.98
C LEU A 307 4.31 43.14 18.91
N LEU A 308 3.85 44.37 18.73
CA LEU A 308 4.56 45.45 18.07
C LEU A 308 4.31 46.69 18.91
N LYS A 309 5.37 47.24 19.52
CA LYS A 309 5.35 48.61 20.05
C LYS A 309 5.06 49.56 18.89
N VAL A 310 3.78 49.77 18.60
CA VAL A 310 3.33 51.00 17.97
C VAL A 310 3.42 52.02 19.08
N THR A 311 4.53 52.77 19.11
CA THR A 311 4.64 53.95 19.94
C THR A 311 3.57 54.92 19.46
N THR A 312 2.41 54.92 20.13
CA THR A 312 1.42 55.99 20.08
C THR A 312 2.08 57.24 20.65
N VAL A 313 2.72 58.02 19.78
CA VAL A 313 3.03 59.41 20.10
C VAL A 313 1.71 60.15 19.95
N ALA A 314 1.15 60.53 21.09
CA ALA A 314 -0.01 61.39 21.18
C ALA A 314 0.19 62.65 20.33
N SER A 315 -0.93 63.13 19.78
CA SER A 315 -1.05 64.40 19.09
C SER A 315 -0.36 65.52 19.86
N THR A 316 0.73 66.03 19.32
CA THR A 316 1.20 67.39 19.61
C THR A 316 1.56 67.99 18.28
N ALA A 317 1.00 69.16 18.03
CA ALA A 317 1.16 69.90 16.78
C ALA A 317 2.65 70.15 16.45
N MET A 318 2.88 70.36 15.14
CA MET A 318 3.92 71.22 14.57
C MET A 318 5.20 70.57 14.00
N GLN A 319 5.43 70.94 12.74
CA GLN A 319 6.63 70.90 11.87
C GLN A 319 6.94 69.66 11.00
N PRO A 320 7.10 69.85 9.66
CA PRO A 320 7.51 68.81 8.74
C PRO A 320 9.03 68.68 8.72
N GLY A 321 9.57 67.67 9.41
CA GLY A 321 10.96 67.23 9.25
C GLY A 321 11.13 66.29 8.05
N PRO A 322 12.32 66.22 7.41
CA PRO A 322 12.54 65.56 6.12
C PRO A 322 12.51 64.02 6.16
N THR A 323 12.13 63.41 7.29
CA THR A 323 12.03 61.95 7.48
C THR A 323 10.59 61.42 7.40
N GLY A 324 9.60 62.29 7.19
CA GLY A 324 8.18 61.91 7.08
C GLY A 324 7.87 60.97 5.92
N LYS A 325 8.51 61.15 4.76
CA LYS A 325 8.28 60.30 3.58
C LYS A 325 8.64 58.83 3.83
N ALA A 326 9.81 58.54 4.39
CA ALA A 326 10.25 57.17 4.65
C ALA A 326 9.41 56.42 5.71
N ARG A 327 8.71 57.16 6.59
CA ARG A 327 7.79 56.59 7.58
C ARG A 327 6.38 56.39 7.02
N GLN A 328 5.91 57.37 6.23
CA GLN A 328 4.64 57.28 5.51
C GLN A 328 4.69 56.16 4.45
N ASP A 329 5.77 56.07 3.67
CA ASP A 329 5.99 55.01 2.67
C ASP A 329 5.99 53.61 3.29
N ARG A 330 6.45 53.47 4.54
CA ARG A 330 6.47 52.20 5.27
C ARG A 330 5.08 51.81 5.79
N ILE A 331 4.27 52.78 6.20
CA ILE A 331 2.86 52.58 6.59
C ILE A 331 2.01 52.29 5.33
N ASP A 332 2.25 53.01 4.24
CA ASP A 332 1.59 52.84 2.95
C ASP A 332 1.98 51.51 2.26
N GLN A 333 3.17 50.98 2.50
CA GLN A 333 3.57 49.63 2.05
C GLN A 333 2.86 48.52 2.82
N VAL A 334 2.66 48.69 4.14
CA VAL A 334 1.89 47.74 4.97
C VAL A 334 0.42 47.73 4.53
N ASP A 335 -0.12 48.90 4.16
CA ASP A 335 -1.51 49.05 3.68
C ASP A 335 -1.71 48.56 2.23
N LYS A 336 -0.71 48.73 1.34
CA LYS A 336 -0.71 48.15 -0.02
C LYS A 336 -0.76 46.62 -0.02
N TRP A 337 -0.13 45.98 0.98
CA TRP A 337 -0.17 44.51 1.11
C TRP A 337 -1.53 43.99 1.59
N GLU A 338 -2.31 44.82 2.30
CA GLU A 338 -3.67 44.53 2.77
C GLU A 338 -4.76 44.81 1.73
N ARG A 339 -4.43 45.49 0.63
CA ARG A 339 -5.38 45.68 -0.48
C ARG A 339 -5.93 44.33 -0.97
N ILE A 340 -7.20 44.35 -1.34
CA ILE A 340 -7.84 43.22 -2.02
C ILE A 340 -7.25 43.13 -3.42
N GLY A 341 -6.55 42.03 -3.73
CA GLY A 341 -5.87 41.83 -5.01
C GLY A 341 -5.16 40.49 -5.12
N MET A 342 -4.61 40.18 -6.31
CA MET A 342 -3.93 38.91 -6.60
C MET A 342 -2.48 38.85 -6.12
N HIS A 343 -1.89 39.95 -5.64
CA HIS A 343 -0.47 40.02 -5.24
C HIS A 343 -0.09 39.00 -4.16
N ARG A 344 -0.98 38.70 -3.20
CA ARG A 344 -0.71 37.67 -2.17
C ARG A 344 -0.65 36.26 -2.78
N GLN A 345 -1.53 35.96 -3.73
CA GLN A 345 -1.55 34.66 -4.41
C GLN A 345 -0.36 34.50 -5.36
N ILE A 346 -0.03 35.54 -6.12
CA ILE A 346 1.13 35.56 -7.03
C ILE A 346 2.43 35.43 -6.25
N ASN A 347 2.58 36.17 -5.15
CA ASN A 347 3.76 36.06 -4.29
C ASN A 347 3.86 34.67 -3.66
N SER A 348 2.76 34.15 -3.14
CA SER A 348 2.67 32.78 -2.62
C SER A 348 3.10 31.74 -3.67
N PHE A 349 2.67 31.92 -4.92
CA PHE A 349 3.06 31.06 -6.03
C PHE A 349 4.58 31.07 -6.25
N PHE A 350 5.20 32.24 -6.42
CA PHE A 350 6.66 32.32 -6.65
C PHE A 350 7.49 31.81 -5.47
N TYR A 351 7.10 32.14 -4.23
CA TYR A 351 7.76 31.60 -3.05
C TYR A 351 7.63 30.09 -2.95
N THR A 352 6.43 29.54 -3.23
CA THR A 352 6.23 28.09 -3.24
C THR A 352 7.08 27.45 -4.31
N MET A 353 7.07 27.98 -5.53
CA MET A 353 7.84 27.46 -6.66
C MET A 353 9.33 27.40 -6.35
N LEU A 354 9.94 28.51 -5.91
CA LEU A 354 11.37 28.55 -5.58
C LEU A 354 11.72 27.62 -4.42
N THR A 355 10.91 27.62 -3.36
CA THR A 355 11.13 26.75 -2.20
C THR A 355 11.02 25.27 -2.59
N GLN A 356 10.02 24.92 -3.39
CA GLN A 356 9.82 23.55 -3.87
C GLN A 356 10.95 23.11 -4.80
N PHE A 357 11.46 23.96 -5.70
CA PHE A 357 12.61 23.61 -6.52
C PHE A 357 13.87 23.34 -5.68
N THR A 358 14.16 24.20 -4.70
CA THR A 358 15.34 24.04 -3.83
C THR A 358 15.27 22.76 -3.00
N ILE A 359 14.08 22.36 -2.54
CA ILE A 359 13.92 21.19 -1.68
C ILE A 359 13.74 19.91 -2.52
N ASN A 360 12.97 19.96 -3.60
CA ASN A 360 12.64 18.78 -4.39
C ASN A 360 13.83 18.28 -5.23
N LEU A 361 14.78 19.14 -5.59
CA LEU A 361 15.92 18.72 -6.39
C LEU A 361 16.87 17.77 -5.63
N PRO A 362 17.34 18.09 -4.40
CA PRO A 362 18.04 17.11 -3.56
C PRO A 362 17.18 15.88 -3.24
N TRP A 363 15.89 16.10 -3.00
CA TRP A 363 14.96 15.01 -2.72
C TRP A 363 14.84 14.02 -3.89
N LEU A 364 14.85 14.49 -5.13
CA LEU A 364 14.79 13.65 -6.33
C LEU A 364 15.99 12.69 -6.36
N PHE A 365 17.20 13.17 -6.09
CA PHE A 365 18.40 12.33 -6.01
C PHE A 365 18.31 11.31 -4.87
N LEU A 366 17.77 11.70 -3.72
CA LEU A 366 17.55 10.79 -2.60
C LEU A 366 16.49 9.73 -2.94
N SER A 367 15.41 10.10 -3.64
CA SER A 367 14.37 9.16 -4.07
C SER A 367 14.92 8.14 -5.08
N ILE A 368 15.61 8.62 -6.12
CA ILE A 368 16.14 7.74 -7.18
C ILE A 368 17.31 6.90 -6.69
N GLY A 369 18.20 7.46 -5.86
CA GLY A 369 19.42 6.79 -5.42
C GLY A 369 19.25 5.96 -4.15
N VAL A 370 18.46 6.43 -3.19
CA VAL A 370 18.33 5.81 -1.86
C VAL A 370 17.01 5.07 -1.72
N TYR A 371 15.89 5.71 -2.05
CA TYR A 371 14.58 5.11 -1.82
C TYR A 371 14.37 3.84 -2.66
N SER A 372 14.52 3.94 -3.97
CA SER A 372 14.30 2.81 -4.90
C SER A 372 15.28 1.65 -4.71
N ARG A 373 16.48 1.90 -4.18
CA ARG A 373 17.53 0.87 -4.02
C ARG A 373 17.53 0.23 -2.64
N TYR A 374 17.31 1.03 -1.60
CA TYR A 374 17.52 0.58 -0.21
C TYR A 374 16.27 0.61 0.64
N VAL A 375 15.30 1.51 0.39
CA VAL A 375 14.11 1.66 1.25
C VAL A 375 12.93 0.85 0.71
N GLN A 376 12.68 0.92 -0.59
CA GLN A 376 11.60 0.21 -1.27
C GLN A 376 12.15 -0.32 -2.60
N PRO A 377 12.83 -1.48 -2.59
CA PRO A 377 13.41 -2.08 -3.79
C PRO A 377 12.44 -3.04 -4.51
N PHE A 378 11.14 -2.95 -4.25
CA PHE A 378 10.14 -3.92 -4.72
C PHE A 378 9.16 -3.25 -5.68
N PRO A 379 9.44 -3.22 -7.00
CA PRO A 379 8.57 -2.55 -7.97
C PRO A 379 7.12 -3.02 -7.87
N MET A 380 6.89 -4.33 -7.77
CA MET A 380 5.56 -4.94 -7.63
C MET A 380 4.69 -4.31 -6.52
N ILE A 381 5.28 -3.98 -5.36
CA ILE A 381 4.57 -3.34 -4.25
C ILE A 381 4.26 -1.88 -4.59
N SER A 382 5.19 -1.17 -5.22
CA SER A 382 4.97 0.21 -5.66
C SER A 382 3.86 0.31 -6.70
N GLY A 383 3.81 -0.59 -7.69
CA GLY A 383 2.73 -0.56 -8.67
C GLY A 383 1.40 -1.06 -8.10
N ALA A 384 1.38 -2.05 -7.20
CA ALA A 384 0.16 -2.44 -6.49
C ALA A 384 -0.41 -1.30 -5.64
N THR A 385 0.44 -0.62 -4.86
CA THR A 385 0.03 0.53 -4.07
C THR A 385 -0.38 1.73 -4.94
N SER A 386 0.25 1.92 -6.10
CA SER A 386 -0.15 2.92 -7.10
C SER A 386 -1.52 2.59 -7.74
N TRP A 387 -1.75 1.34 -8.12
CA TRP A 387 -3.04 0.86 -8.64
C TRP A 387 -4.16 1.13 -7.64
N ILE A 388 -3.96 0.73 -6.38
CA ILE A 388 -4.90 0.98 -5.28
C ILE A 388 -5.07 2.48 -5.07
N GLY A 389 -3.97 3.23 -4.99
CA GLY A 389 -3.97 4.66 -4.76
C GLY A 389 -4.74 5.43 -5.84
N THR A 390 -4.61 5.00 -7.10
CA THR A 390 -5.32 5.60 -8.23
C THR A 390 -6.81 5.29 -8.16
N ILE A 391 -7.21 4.03 -7.99
CA ILE A 391 -8.64 3.68 -7.96
C ILE A 391 -9.32 4.28 -6.73
N ILE A 392 -8.79 3.99 -5.55
CA ILE A 392 -9.37 4.46 -4.29
C ILE A 392 -9.28 5.98 -4.19
N GLY A 393 -8.15 6.57 -4.58
CA GLY A 393 -7.95 8.02 -4.56
C GLY A 393 -8.95 8.76 -5.44
N ASN A 394 -9.20 8.27 -6.65
CA ASN A 394 -10.18 8.88 -7.55
C ASN A 394 -11.63 8.69 -7.09
N ILE A 395 -11.98 7.51 -6.57
CA ILE A 395 -13.29 7.29 -5.91
C ILE A 395 -13.48 8.29 -4.76
N PHE A 396 -12.43 8.52 -3.97
CA PHE A 396 -12.48 9.47 -2.87
C PHE A 396 -12.61 10.92 -3.31
N VAL A 397 -11.96 11.32 -4.39
CA VAL A 397 -12.12 12.66 -4.97
C VAL A 397 -13.58 12.91 -5.38
N ILE A 398 -14.23 11.91 -5.98
CA ILE A 398 -15.64 11.99 -6.36
C ILE A 398 -16.52 12.11 -5.11
N LEU A 399 -16.32 11.21 -4.14
CA LEU A 399 -17.13 11.15 -2.93
C LEU A 399 -16.89 12.30 -1.95
N ASP A 400 -15.74 12.98 -1.99
CA ASP A 400 -15.47 14.14 -1.14
C ASP A 400 -16.26 15.40 -1.58
N MET A 401 -16.88 15.35 -2.76
CA MET A 401 -17.79 16.39 -3.26
C MET A 401 -17.17 17.80 -3.28
N ALA A 402 -15.84 17.89 -3.44
CA ALA A 402 -15.06 19.13 -3.45
C ALA A 402 -15.37 20.09 -2.28
N MET A 403 -15.72 19.54 -1.11
CA MET A 403 -16.13 20.34 0.04
C MET A 403 -15.01 21.24 0.58
N GLY A 404 -13.74 20.89 0.34
CA GLY A 404 -12.60 21.75 0.67
C GLY A 404 -12.54 23.04 -0.14
N ALA A 405 -12.86 22.97 -1.44
CA ALA A 405 -12.95 24.15 -2.31
C ALA A 405 -14.16 25.02 -1.93
N SER A 406 -15.28 24.38 -1.61
CA SER A 406 -16.48 25.04 -1.11
C SER A 406 -16.21 25.82 0.18
N MET A 407 -15.58 25.17 1.15
CA MET A 407 -15.18 25.80 2.40
C MET A 407 -14.27 27.00 2.17
N SER A 408 -13.22 26.86 1.36
CA SER A 408 -12.30 27.96 1.05
C SER A 408 -13.03 29.17 0.45
N LYS A 409 -13.96 28.93 -0.49
CA LYS A 409 -14.75 29.99 -1.12
C LYS A 409 -15.63 30.74 -0.09
N PHE A 410 -16.51 30.01 0.61
CA PHE A 410 -17.48 30.64 1.51
C PHE A 410 -16.80 31.24 2.74
N PHE A 411 -15.77 30.59 3.26
CA PHE A 411 -14.96 31.15 4.33
C PHE A 411 -14.31 32.47 3.91
N ALA A 412 -13.66 32.52 2.73
CA ALA A 412 -13.05 33.75 2.23
C ALA A 412 -14.08 34.86 1.98
N HIS A 413 -15.30 34.52 1.55
CA HIS A 413 -16.40 35.46 1.35
C HIS A 413 -16.91 36.07 2.66
N HIS A 414 -17.15 35.23 3.68
CA HIS A 414 -17.78 35.66 4.92
C HIS A 414 -16.80 36.18 5.98
N ARG A 415 -15.51 35.82 5.94
CA ARG A 415 -14.56 36.12 7.04
C ARG A 415 -14.46 37.60 7.45
N VAL A 416 -14.72 38.53 6.51
CA VAL A 416 -14.63 39.98 6.78
C VAL A 416 -15.96 40.52 7.31
N ARG A 417 -17.09 40.10 6.73
CA ARG A 417 -18.42 40.64 7.02
C ARG A 417 -19.10 39.91 8.19
N ASP A 418 -18.94 38.60 8.24
CA ASP A 418 -19.54 37.72 9.24
C ASP A 418 -18.59 36.53 9.54
N PRO A 419 -17.65 36.69 10.50
CA PRO A 419 -16.68 35.66 10.83
C PRO A 419 -17.33 34.42 11.49
N LEU A 420 -18.53 34.55 12.06
CA LEU A 420 -19.26 33.41 12.62
C LEU A 420 -19.77 32.51 11.50
N THR A 421 -20.36 33.09 10.46
CA THR A 421 -20.80 32.31 9.28
C THR A 421 -19.62 31.70 8.55
N ALA A 422 -18.48 32.40 8.43
CA ALA A 422 -17.25 31.81 7.89
C ALA A 422 -16.82 30.55 8.68
N LEU A 423 -16.81 30.64 10.01
CA LEU A 423 -16.48 29.50 10.87
C LEU A 423 -17.44 28.33 10.67
N LYS A 424 -18.75 28.57 10.52
CA LYS A 424 -19.73 27.51 10.26
C LYS A 424 -19.43 26.72 8.98
N HIS A 425 -19.01 27.38 7.90
CA HIS A 425 -18.60 26.65 6.68
C HIS A 425 -17.34 25.79 6.91
N ALA A 426 -16.40 26.23 7.75
CA ALA A 426 -15.27 25.40 8.16
C ALA A 426 -15.71 24.20 9.01
N GLN A 427 -16.69 24.37 9.90
CA GLN A 427 -17.29 23.27 10.66
C GLN A 427 -18.00 22.27 9.76
N VAL A 428 -18.77 22.74 8.77
CA VAL A 428 -19.41 21.88 7.75
C VAL A 428 -18.36 20.99 7.09
N TYR A 429 -17.24 21.57 6.64
CA TYR A 429 -16.15 20.82 6.03
C TYR A 429 -15.51 19.79 6.98
N ALA A 430 -15.24 20.18 8.23
CA ALA A 430 -14.66 19.29 9.22
C ALA A 430 -15.53 18.05 9.46
N TRP A 431 -16.83 18.25 9.62
CA TRP A 431 -17.78 17.15 9.84
C TRP A 431 -18.12 16.36 8.59
N TRP A 432 -18.09 17.00 7.42
CA TRP A 432 -18.18 16.30 6.14
C TRP A 432 -17.01 15.33 5.96
N GLN A 433 -15.77 15.81 6.10
CA GLN A 433 -14.55 15.01 5.98
C GLN A 433 -14.54 13.84 6.97
N PHE A 434 -14.96 14.09 8.21
CA PHE A 434 -15.10 13.05 9.21
C PHE A 434 -16.11 11.97 8.81
N SER A 435 -17.31 12.39 8.39
CA SER A 435 -18.42 11.48 8.08
C SER A 435 -18.15 10.68 6.81
N ILE A 436 -17.64 11.34 5.78
CA ILE A 436 -17.35 10.68 4.50
C ILE A 436 -16.17 9.71 4.65
N ALA A 437 -15.12 10.06 5.40
CA ALA A 437 -14.00 9.16 5.64
C ALA A 437 -14.43 7.90 6.41
N ALA A 438 -15.30 8.05 7.41
CA ALA A 438 -15.86 6.91 8.15
C ALA A 438 -16.72 6.02 7.24
N GLY A 439 -17.63 6.61 6.45
CA GLY A 439 -18.49 5.87 5.52
C GLY A 439 -17.72 5.18 4.39
N GLN A 440 -16.80 5.90 3.75
CA GLN A 440 -15.88 5.37 2.74
C GLN A 440 -15.08 4.20 3.29
N SER A 441 -14.52 4.37 4.50
CA SER A 441 -13.70 3.32 5.09
C SER A 441 -14.51 2.09 5.43
N PHE A 442 -15.73 2.29 5.92
CA PHE A 442 -16.65 1.20 6.17
C PHE A 442 -16.95 0.38 4.91
N ILE A 443 -17.29 1.06 3.81
CA ILE A 443 -17.62 0.41 2.53
C ILE A 443 -16.40 -0.33 1.98
N ILE A 444 -15.25 0.34 1.89
CA ILE A 444 -14.05 -0.25 1.27
C ILE A 444 -13.50 -1.41 2.08
N VAL A 445 -13.40 -1.28 3.41
CA VAL A 445 -12.95 -2.39 4.25
C VAL A 445 -13.92 -3.57 4.15
N SER A 446 -15.24 -3.33 4.09
CA SER A 446 -16.22 -4.41 3.89
C SER A 446 -16.03 -5.10 2.53
N LEU A 447 -15.88 -4.33 1.45
CA LEU A 447 -15.63 -4.88 0.11
C LEU A 447 -14.32 -5.68 0.06
N ALA A 448 -13.24 -5.12 0.61
CA ALA A 448 -11.92 -5.73 0.65
C ALA A 448 -11.86 -6.99 1.51
N THR A 449 -12.70 -7.08 2.54
CA THR A 449 -12.73 -8.21 3.48
C THR A 449 -13.60 -9.36 2.96
N PHE A 450 -14.75 -9.07 2.35
CA PHE A 450 -15.75 -10.10 2.01
C PHE A 450 -15.83 -10.45 0.52
N PHE A 451 -15.52 -9.51 -0.36
CA PHE A 451 -15.73 -9.69 -1.82
C PHE A 451 -14.43 -9.76 -2.59
N GLN A 452 -13.47 -8.87 -2.26
CA GLN A 452 -12.19 -8.80 -2.96
C GLN A 452 -11.36 -10.09 -2.92
N PRO A 453 -11.30 -10.86 -1.81
CA PRO A 453 -10.46 -12.06 -1.74
C PRO A 453 -10.83 -13.10 -2.81
N ALA A 454 -12.11 -13.21 -3.17
CA ALA A 454 -12.62 -14.15 -4.17
C ALA A 454 -12.49 -13.64 -5.63
N SER A 455 -11.82 -12.51 -5.85
CA SER A 455 -11.65 -11.89 -7.18
C SER A 455 -10.18 -11.92 -7.62
N TYR A 456 -9.90 -11.55 -8.87
CA TYR A 456 -8.53 -11.50 -9.41
C TYR A 456 -7.58 -10.56 -8.66
N ILE A 457 -8.12 -9.54 -7.98
CA ILE A 457 -7.38 -8.62 -7.10
C ILE A 457 -7.33 -9.09 -5.63
N GLY A 458 -7.61 -10.37 -5.38
CA GLY A 458 -7.65 -10.95 -4.04
C GLY A 458 -6.35 -10.73 -3.26
N ALA A 459 -5.20 -10.91 -3.89
CA ALA A 459 -3.90 -10.80 -3.23
C ALA A 459 -3.56 -9.40 -2.69
N ILE A 460 -4.20 -8.35 -3.20
CA ILE A 460 -3.97 -6.97 -2.75
C ILE A 460 -5.03 -6.47 -1.75
N SER A 461 -5.91 -7.36 -1.26
CA SER A 461 -7.02 -7.00 -0.34
C SER A 461 -6.53 -6.38 0.98
N TYR A 462 -5.43 -6.86 1.56
CA TYR A 462 -4.82 -6.22 2.73
C TYR A 462 -4.38 -4.79 2.44
N PHE A 463 -3.77 -4.53 1.29
CA PHE A 463 -3.36 -3.18 0.90
C PHE A 463 -4.57 -2.27 0.67
N THR A 464 -5.67 -2.78 0.12
CA THR A 464 -6.94 -2.04 0.02
C THR A 464 -7.47 -1.64 1.41
N ILE A 465 -7.46 -2.57 2.37
CA ILE A 465 -7.86 -2.31 3.77
C ILE A 465 -6.97 -1.22 4.38
N LEU A 466 -5.65 -1.36 4.25
CA LEU A 466 -4.68 -0.40 4.77
C LEU A 466 -4.83 0.98 4.14
N ALA A 467 -4.98 1.04 2.82
CA ALA A 467 -5.24 2.27 2.08
C ALA A 467 -6.50 2.97 2.61
N SER A 468 -7.54 2.21 2.92
CA SER A 468 -8.76 2.73 3.51
C SER A 468 -8.53 3.31 4.91
N VAL A 469 -7.76 2.63 5.76
CA VAL A 469 -7.45 3.09 7.13
C VAL A 469 -6.69 4.42 7.13
N THR A 470 -5.90 4.71 6.09
CA THR A 470 -5.22 6.02 5.95
C THR A 470 -6.17 7.22 5.96
N ARG A 471 -7.45 7.00 5.65
CA ARG A 471 -8.47 8.05 5.67
C ARG A 471 -9.01 8.34 7.04
N ILE A 472 -8.81 7.50 8.05
CA ILE A 472 -9.37 7.71 9.38
C ILE A 472 -8.40 8.56 10.21
N PRO A 473 -8.86 9.67 10.83
CA PRO A 473 -10.24 10.10 11.04
C PRO A 473 -10.79 11.14 10.04
N GLY A 474 -10.13 11.37 8.90
CA GLY A 474 -10.61 12.23 7.81
C GLY A 474 -10.30 13.71 8.00
N PHE A 475 -10.20 14.17 9.24
CA PHE A 475 -9.96 15.58 9.54
C PHE A 475 -8.48 16.02 9.55
N TYR A 476 -7.53 15.15 9.18
CA TYR A 476 -6.09 15.49 9.21
C TYR A 476 -5.78 16.78 8.43
N GLY A 477 -6.47 17.00 7.31
CA GLY A 477 -6.30 18.19 6.46
C GLY A 477 -7.10 19.44 6.89
N VAL A 478 -8.04 19.33 7.83
CA VAL A 478 -9.02 20.39 8.13
C VAL A 478 -8.37 21.69 8.61
N VAL A 479 -7.39 21.57 9.51
CA VAL A 479 -6.71 22.76 10.06
C VAL A 479 -5.85 23.44 8.99
N GLY A 480 -5.15 22.65 8.17
CA GLY A 480 -4.38 23.16 7.03
C GLY A 480 -5.27 23.90 6.03
N ALA A 481 -6.40 23.31 5.67
CA ALA A 481 -7.38 23.92 4.78
C ALA A 481 -8.00 25.20 5.37
N ALA A 482 -8.26 25.24 6.68
CA ALA A 482 -8.71 26.46 7.34
C ALA A 482 -7.66 27.58 7.28
N ILE A 483 -6.36 27.25 7.38
CA ILE A 483 -5.26 28.22 7.21
C ILE A 483 -5.21 28.77 5.78
N ASP A 484 -5.44 27.92 4.77
CA ASP A 484 -5.57 28.37 3.37
C ASP A 484 -6.74 29.32 3.18
N ALA A 485 -7.90 28.99 3.76
CA ALA A 485 -9.10 29.81 3.67
C ALA A 485 -8.92 31.18 4.36
N MET A 486 -8.08 31.24 5.40
CA MET A 486 -7.64 32.49 6.01
C MET A 486 -6.62 33.27 5.17
N GLN A 487 -6.16 32.72 4.04
CA GLN A 487 -5.12 33.28 3.17
C GLN A 487 -3.77 33.49 3.89
N ARG A 488 -3.48 32.65 4.90
CA ARG A 488 -2.19 32.64 5.61
C ARG A 488 -1.21 31.68 4.93
N PHE A 489 -1.00 31.92 3.63
CA PHE A 489 -0.14 31.07 2.79
C PHE A 489 1.32 31.11 3.22
N ASP A 490 1.78 32.24 3.78
CA ASP A 490 3.13 32.41 4.32
C ASP A 490 3.47 31.38 5.40
N VAL A 491 2.54 31.12 6.31
CA VAL A 491 2.69 30.15 7.39
C VAL A 491 2.63 28.73 6.84
N LYS A 492 1.68 28.47 5.95
CA LYS A 492 1.49 27.12 5.40
C LYS A 492 2.65 26.69 4.53
N ILE A 493 3.19 27.56 3.67
CA ILE A 493 4.34 27.24 2.82
C ILE A 493 5.54 26.87 3.68
N LYS A 494 5.85 27.66 4.72
CA LYS A 494 6.96 27.36 5.64
C LYS A 494 6.76 26.04 6.38
N ALA A 495 5.54 25.79 6.86
CA ALA A 495 5.21 24.54 7.53
C ALA A 495 5.34 23.33 6.59
N ASN A 496 4.78 23.42 5.37
CA ASN A 496 4.84 22.36 4.38
C ASN A 496 6.25 22.08 3.88
N ALA A 497 7.09 23.10 3.72
CA ALA A 497 8.48 22.92 3.28
C ALA A 497 9.27 22.00 4.23
N ILE A 498 9.07 22.16 5.54
CA ILE A 498 9.78 21.38 6.56
C ILE A 498 9.05 20.06 6.86
N LEU A 499 7.74 20.12 7.10
CA LEU A 499 6.95 18.95 7.47
C LEU A 499 6.75 18.01 6.30
N GLY A 500 6.30 18.55 5.18
CA GLY A 500 5.90 17.81 4.00
C GLY A 500 7.07 17.08 3.35
N THR A 501 8.19 17.78 3.17
CA THR A 501 9.29 17.25 2.35
C THR A 501 10.44 16.63 3.13
N ILE A 502 10.66 17.04 4.38
CA ILE A 502 11.75 16.47 5.20
C ILE A 502 11.16 15.46 6.18
N LEU A 503 10.36 15.93 7.14
CA LEU A 503 9.92 15.09 8.25
C LEU A 503 9.08 13.89 7.78
N ASN A 504 8.04 14.12 6.99
CA ASN A 504 7.12 13.06 6.56
C ASN A 504 7.84 12.00 5.71
N ASN A 505 8.81 12.43 4.91
CA ASN A 505 9.59 11.56 4.05
C ASN A 505 10.51 10.64 4.85
N PHE A 506 11.29 11.18 5.78
CA PHE A 506 12.16 10.36 6.63
C PHE A 506 11.37 9.46 7.59
N VAL A 507 10.27 9.95 8.15
CA VAL A 507 9.36 9.13 8.98
C VAL A 507 8.76 8.00 8.15
N GLY A 508 8.31 8.31 6.92
CA GLY A 508 7.80 7.31 5.98
C GLY A 508 8.84 6.24 5.67
N TRP A 509 10.07 6.64 5.33
CA TRP A 509 11.17 5.70 5.04
C TRP A 509 11.53 4.84 6.25
N GLY A 510 11.61 5.44 7.44
CA GLY A 510 11.86 4.72 8.69
C GLY A 510 10.79 3.67 8.97
N LEU A 511 9.52 3.98 8.72
CA LEU A 511 8.42 3.03 8.89
C LEU A 511 8.46 1.92 7.84
N VAL A 512 8.76 2.23 6.57
CA VAL A 512 8.97 1.19 5.54
C VAL A 512 10.07 0.22 5.94
N LEU A 513 11.22 0.71 6.40
CA LEU A 513 12.32 -0.14 6.86
C LEU A 513 11.96 -0.97 8.09
N LEU A 514 11.26 -0.38 9.06
CA LEU A 514 10.79 -1.07 10.26
C LEU A 514 9.89 -2.25 9.88
N PHE A 515 8.88 -2.02 9.05
CA PHE A 515 7.94 -3.08 8.67
C PHE A 515 8.56 -4.12 7.74
N ARG A 516 9.50 -3.75 6.87
CA ARG A 516 10.30 -4.73 6.11
C ARG A 516 11.04 -5.68 7.03
N HIS A 517 11.68 -5.15 8.07
CA HIS A 517 12.40 -5.97 9.05
C HIS A 517 11.45 -6.92 9.81
N LEU A 518 10.29 -6.42 10.25
CA LEU A 518 9.31 -7.22 10.99
C LEU A 518 8.71 -8.38 10.19
N TYR A 519 8.52 -8.21 8.88
CA TYR A 519 7.89 -9.23 8.02
C TYR A 519 8.88 -10.09 7.24
N LYS A 520 10.19 -9.81 7.31
CA LYS A 520 11.23 -10.54 6.57
C LYS A 520 11.18 -12.05 6.80
N ASP A 521 10.96 -12.45 8.05
CA ASP A 521 11.03 -13.86 8.47
C ASP A 521 9.65 -14.52 8.53
N VAL A 522 8.61 -13.90 7.96
CA VAL A 522 7.24 -14.43 7.90
C VAL A 522 6.97 -14.95 6.47
N PRO A 523 7.08 -16.27 6.19
CA PRO A 523 7.04 -16.78 4.82
C PRO A 523 5.69 -16.56 4.11
N ARG A 524 4.60 -16.38 4.86
CA ARG A 524 3.25 -16.04 4.35
C ARG A 524 3.22 -14.69 3.61
N PHE A 525 3.98 -13.71 4.11
CA PHE A 525 3.91 -12.31 3.64
C PHE A 525 5.22 -11.85 3.01
N GLY A 526 6.34 -12.13 3.67
CA GLY A 526 7.68 -11.75 3.24
C GLY A 526 7.99 -10.25 3.38
N GLU A 527 9.25 -9.93 3.08
CA GLU A 527 9.80 -8.58 3.22
C GLU A 527 9.06 -7.53 2.35
N ALA A 528 8.66 -7.90 1.14
CA ALA A 528 7.97 -7.01 0.21
C ALA A 528 6.61 -6.54 0.76
N PHE A 529 5.84 -7.47 1.35
CA PHE A 529 4.58 -7.12 1.99
C PHE A 529 4.77 -6.12 3.13
N GLY A 530 5.79 -6.34 3.98
CA GLY A 530 6.17 -5.41 5.04
C GLY A 530 6.46 -4.00 4.52
N ALA A 531 7.12 -3.88 3.35
CA ALA A 531 7.34 -2.57 2.73
C ALA A 531 6.02 -1.85 2.42
N GLY A 532 5.04 -2.56 1.83
CA GLY A 532 3.72 -2.00 1.51
C GLY A 532 2.93 -1.60 2.76
N VAL A 533 2.99 -2.41 3.82
CA VAL A 533 2.41 -2.08 5.14
C VAL A 533 3.02 -0.78 5.69
N GLY A 534 4.35 -0.67 5.64
CA GLY A 534 5.07 0.50 6.10
C GLY A 534 4.74 1.77 5.31
N MET A 535 4.44 1.67 4.00
CA MET A 535 4.00 2.80 3.19
C MET A 535 2.65 3.37 3.68
N TYR A 536 1.65 2.52 3.91
CA TYR A 536 0.33 2.97 4.37
C TYR A 536 0.33 3.45 5.83
N ILE A 537 1.02 2.73 6.72
CA ILE A 537 1.17 3.16 8.13
C ILE A 537 1.97 4.47 8.19
N GLY A 538 3.00 4.61 7.35
CA GLY A 538 3.71 5.87 7.14
C GLY A 538 2.77 7.02 6.78
N GLY A 539 1.84 6.79 5.87
CA GLY A 539 0.78 7.75 5.51
C GLY A 539 -0.08 8.17 6.72
N VAL A 540 -0.54 7.22 7.53
CA VAL A 540 -1.33 7.49 8.75
C VAL A 540 -0.53 8.34 9.74
N VAL A 541 0.71 7.93 10.04
CA VAL A 541 1.58 8.62 11.00
C VAL A 541 1.89 10.03 10.51
N ASN A 542 2.21 10.20 9.23
CA ASN A 542 2.45 11.50 8.61
C ASN A 542 1.20 12.38 8.66
N GLY A 543 0.01 11.83 8.42
CA GLY A 543 -1.27 12.53 8.56
C GLY A 543 -1.48 13.07 9.99
N ALA A 544 -1.19 12.24 11.00
CA ALA A 544 -1.29 12.62 12.40
C ALA A 544 -0.25 13.68 12.80
N ILE A 545 1.00 13.56 12.35
CA ILE A 545 2.07 14.55 12.56
C ILE A 545 1.67 15.89 11.95
N ASN A 546 1.27 15.89 10.69
CA ASN A 546 0.81 17.10 9.98
C ASN A 546 -0.33 17.77 10.73
N PHE A 547 -1.34 16.99 11.12
CA PHE A 547 -2.47 17.50 11.90
C PHE A 547 -2.01 18.17 13.21
N CYS A 548 -1.18 17.50 14.00
CA CYS A 548 -0.67 18.03 15.27
C CYS A 548 0.12 19.32 15.09
N VAL A 549 0.97 19.40 14.07
CA VAL A 549 1.78 20.61 13.83
C VAL A 549 0.91 21.76 13.32
N PHE A 550 -0.01 21.51 12.39
CA PHE A 550 -0.97 22.54 11.97
C PHE A 550 -1.85 23.01 13.11
N LEU A 551 -2.26 22.12 14.01
CA LEU A 551 -3.00 22.47 15.22
C LEU A 551 -2.19 23.39 16.14
N ALA A 552 -0.89 23.09 16.33
CA ALA A 552 0.01 23.90 17.13
C ALA A 552 0.23 25.30 16.51
N ILE A 553 0.39 25.36 15.18
CA ILE A 553 0.47 26.61 14.43
C ILE A 553 -0.83 27.42 14.56
N TYR A 554 -1.98 26.77 14.36
CA TYR A 554 -3.30 27.40 14.48
C TYR A 554 -3.51 28.02 15.86
N LYS A 555 -3.07 27.31 16.91
CA LYS A 555 -3.06 27.83 18.29
C LYS A 555 -2.08 29.00 18.47
N LYS A 556 -0.87 28.93 17.89
CA LYS A 556 0.12 30.01 17.93
C LYS A 556 -0.35 31.29 17.23
N LEU A 557 -1.22 31.17 16.23
CA LEU A 557 -1.89 32.29 15.57
C LEU A 557 -2.99 32.93 16.43
N GLY A 558 -3.25 32.42 17.63
CA GLY A 558 -4.26 32.95 18.55
C GLY A 558 -5.64 32.33 18.38
N TYR A 559 -5.82 31.37 17.46
CA TYR A 559 -7.12 30.75 17.22
C TYR A 559 -7.39 29.58 18.15
N TYR A 560 -8.66 29.41 18.51
CA TYR A 560 -9.08 28.27 19.33
C TYR A 560 -9.49 27.09 18.44
N PRO A 561 -8.71 25.99 18.37
CA PRO A 561 -9.00 24.87 17.47
C PRO A 561 -10.32 24.18 17.77
N GLY A 562 -10.78 24.23 19.02
CA GLY A 562 -12.07 23.67 19.40
C GLY A 562 -13.25 24.34 18.69
N ASN A 563 -13.09 25.55 18.14
CA ASN A 563 -14.15 26.21 17.36
C ASN A 563 -14.40 25.52 16.01
N LEU A 564 -13.38 24.87 15.43
CA LEU A 564 -13.50 24.16 14.14
C LEU A 564 -14.27 22.84 14.24
N PHE A 565 -14.21 22.18 15.40
CA PHE A 565 -14.79 20.84 15.61
C PHE A 565 -16.15 20.87 16.32
N ARG A 566 -16.82 22.02 16.37
CA ARG A 566 -18.18 22.15 16.90
C ARG A 566 -19.20 21.89 15.81
N LEU A 567 -20.43 21.60 16.23
CA LEU A 567 -21.60 21.42 15.35
C LEU A 567 -22.54 22.62 15.53
N ASP A 568 -22.13 23.83 15.12
CA ASP A 568 -22.95 25.05 15.21
C ASP A 568 -23.55 25.46 13.84
N PHE A 569 -23.26 24.73 12.77
CA PHE A 569 -23.77 25.03 11.42
C PHE A 569 -25.23 24.60 11.24
N GLY A 570 -25.97 25.34 10.40
CA GLY A 570 -27.35 25.05 10.05
C GLY A 570 -27.50 24.35 8.69
N ARG A 571 -28.76 24.15 8.30
CA ARG A 571 -29.12 23.54 7.02
C ARG A 571 -28.76 24.44 5.83
N VAL A 572 -28.77 25.76 6.02
CA VAL A 572 -28.48 26.74 4.97
C VAL A 572 -27.01 26.64 4.57
N GLU A 573 -26.11 26.74 5.54
CA GLU A 573 -24.66 26.69 5.32
C GLU A 573 -24.24 25.33 4.72
N PHE A 574 -24.87 24.24 5.16
CA PHE A 574 -24.66 22.92 4.57
C PHE A 574 -25.12 22.84 3.12
N LYS A 575 -26.35 23.28 2.81
CA LYS A 575 -26.92 23.22 1.45
C LYS A 575 -26.08 24.04 0.47
N GLU A 576 -25.67 25.24 0.87
CA GLU A 576 -24.82 26.10 0.03
C GLU A 576 -23.47 25.45 -0.24
N ALA A 577 -22.83 24.94 0.81
CA ALA A 577 -21.53 24.30 0.69
C ALA A 577 -21.60 23.06 -0.22
N PHE A 578 -22.61 22.21 0.01
CA PHE A 578 -22.85 20.98 -0.73
C PHE A 578 -23.18 21.25 -2.21
N MET A 579 -24.11 22.16 -2.51
CA MET A 579 -24.52 22.44 -3.89
C MET A 579 -23.38 23.03 -4.72
N PHE A 580 -22.53 23.86 -4.11
CA PHE A 580 -21.33 24.36 -4.78
C PHE A 580 -20.33 23.24 -5.03
N GLY A 581 -20.04 22.43 -4.01
CA GLY A 581 -19.10 21.31 -4.10
C GLY A 581 -19.53 20.26 -5.14
N PHE A 582 -20.80 19.83 -5.09
CA PHE A 582 -21.39 18.87 -6.03
C PHE A 582 -21.22 19.30 -7.49
N LYS A 583 -21.54 20.56 -7.81
CA LYS A 583 -21.37 21.10 -9.18
C LYS A 583 -19.92 21.02 -9.65
N LEU A 584 -18.97 21.32 -8.76
CA LEU A 584 -17.54 21.26 -9.08
C LEU A 584 -17.07 19.81 -9.25
N THR A 585 -17.57 18.90 -8.42
CA THR A 585 -17.28 17.47 -8.53
C THR A 585 -17.77 16.86 -9.83
N ILE A 586 -18.96 17.22 -10.32
CA ILE A 586 -19.43 16.72 -11.63
C ILE A 586 -18.44 17.06 -12.73
N GLY A 587 -17.85 18.27 -12.71
CA GLY A 587 -16.81 18.66 -13.66
C GLY A 587 -15.54 17.82 -13.52
N ASN A 588 -15.07 17.62 -12.28
CA ASN A 588 -13.83 16.88 -12.01
C ASN A 588 -13.96 15.35 -12.11
N MET A 589 -15.18 14.81 -12.03
CA MET A 589 -15.44 13.38 -12.02
C MET A 589 -14.98 12.68 -13.30
N TRP A 590 -15.04 13.36 -14.45
CA TRP A 590 -14.61 12.77 -15.72
C TRP A 590 -13.13 12.39 -15.73
N VAL A 591 -12.28 13.25 -15.16
CA VAL A 591 -10.83 12.97 -15.04
C VAL A 591 -10.61 11.78 -14.11
N ALA A 592 -11.32 11.73 -12.98
CA ALA A 592 -11.22 10.64 -12.02
C ALA A 592 -11.69 9.30 -12.62
N LEU A 593 -12.80 9.29 -13.38
CA LEU A 593 -13.31 8.10 -14.06
C LEU A 593 -12.37 7.62 -15.17
N ALA A 594 -11.80 8.54 -15.95
CA ALA A 594 -10.82 8.20 -16.98
C ALA A 594 -9.61 7.49 -16.38
N ALA A 595 -9.05 8.02 -15.28
CA ALA A 595 -7.92 7.40 -14.59
C ALA A 595 -8.25 6.01 -14.01
N ILE A 596 -9.47 5.81 -13.50
CA ILE A 596 -9.92 4.48 -13.04
C ILE A 596 -9.99 3.50 -14.21
N ILE A 597 -10.61 3.90 -15.33
CA ILE A 597 -10.75 3.04 -16.52
C ILE A 597 -9.37 2.69 -17.07
N GLU A 598 -8.47 3.67 -17.17
CA GLU A 598 -7.10 3.48 -17.65
C GLU A 598 -6.35 2.42 -16.83
N VAL A 599 -6.34 2.55 -15.50
CA VAL A 599 -5.65 1.61 -14.62
C VAL A 599 -6.30 0.22 -14.63
N LEU A 600 -7.62 0.13 -14.79
CA LEU A 600 -8.31 -1.15 -14.96
C LEU A 600 -7.93 -1.83 -16.28
N LEU A 601 -7.88 -1.08 -17.39
CA LEU A 601 -7.44 -1.60 -18.68
C LEU A 601 -5.98 -2.09 -18.61
N ILE A 602 -5.09 -1.31 -17.98
CA ILE A 602 -3.70 -1.71 -17.75
C ILE A 602 -3.65 -3.03 -16.98
N SER A 603 -4.42 -3.17 -15.90
CA SER A 603 -4.40 -4.39 -15.07
C SER A 603 -4.93 -5.65 -15.76
N VAL A 604 -5.72 -5.51 -16.84
CA VAL A 604 -6.29 -6.64 -17.58
C VAL A 604 -5.45 -7.02 -18.81
N TYR A 605 -4.84 -6.03 -19.47
CA TYR A 605 -4.18 -6.23 -20.77
C TYR A 605 -2.65 -6.23 -20.70
N VAL A 606 -2.05 -5.72 -19.61
CA VAL A 606 -0.59 -5.66 -19.45
C VAL A 606 -0.16 -6.81 -18.54
N ALA A 607 0.67 -7.70 -19.07
CA ALA A 607 1.35 -8.71 -18.25
C ALA A 607 2.35 -8.02 -17.31
N ASN A 608 2.46 -8.49 -16.07
CA ASN A 608 3.28 -7.86 -15.04
C ASN A 608 2.92 -6.38 -14.77
N TYR A 609 1.62 -6.04 -14.83
CA TYR A 609 1.17 -4.65 -14.69
C TYR A 609 1.63 -4.00 -13.37
N THR A 610 1.85 -4.80 -12.31
CA THR A 610 2.31 -4.31 -11.01
C THR A 610 3.75 -3.82 -11.02
N GLU A 611 4.64 -4.35 -11.86
CA GLU A 611 5.98 -3.77 -11.98
C GLU A 611 5.99 -2.65 -13.03
N GLU A 612 5.25 -2.81 -14.14
CA GLU A 612 5.14 -1.77 -15.18
C GLU A 612 4.58 -0.45 -14.63
N LEU A 613 3.51 -0.50 -13.84
CA LEU A 613 2.99 0.68 -13.15
C LEU A 613 4.00 1.29 -12.19
N ALA A 614 4.90 0.50 -11.61
CA ALA A 614 5.92 1.00 -10.71
C ALA A 614 7.06 1.70 -11.43
N TYR A 615 7.42 1.26 -12.64
CA TYR A 615 8.45 1.92 -13.45
C TYR A 615 7.94 3.22 -14.08
N TYR A 616 6.64 3.29 -14.37
CA TYR A 616 6.03 4.48 -14.93
C TYR A 616 5.84 5.63 -13.92
N ASN A 617 5.56 5.30 -12.65
CA ASN A 617 5.31 6.27 -11.58
C ASN A 617 6.59 6.63 -10.81
#